data_AF-A0AAQ3P5N0-F1
#
_entry.id   AF-A0AAQ3P5N0-F1
#
_cell.length_a   1.000
_cell.length_b   1.000
_cell.length_c   1.000
_cell.angle_alpha   90.00
_cell.angle_beta   90.00
_cell.angle_gamma   90.00
#
_symmetry.space_group_name_H-M   'P 1'
#
loop_
_entity.id
_entity.type
_entity.pdbx_description
1 polymer ?
#
loop_
_entity_poly.entity_id
_entity_poly.type
_entity_poly.pdbx_seq_one_letter_code
_entity_poly.pdbx_strand_id
1 'polypeptide(L)'
;MRSEGVVLSFSFLLLWLPICFQICLGGDTLKANQFITSDSQRNLVSSNTIFELGFFSLGEKSGGKYLGISYHGLKSQTVVWVANRDNLVPDSAGVFRIKKDGNLVKEGFRLMENGEAERCRMKKKVLVHLASGEVVSSYGSLEQILSNLGWERYYGRDLQLYQFHKHSSTDLISLPKDFSKFTSVYMYDIVIKNPNVFHVRDN
;
A
#
# COMPACT_ATOMS: atom_id res chain seq x y z
N MET A 1 55.17 19.04 -28.58
CA MET A 1 54.61 17.75 -28.09
C MET A 1 54.00 17.96 -26.71
N ARG A 2 52.69 18.22 -26.62
CA ARG A 2 51.87 18.11 -25.39
C ARG A 2 50.41 18.46 -25.77
N SER A 3 49.68 17.48 -26.30
CA SER A 3 48.21 17.62 -26.43
C SER A 3 47.45 16.30 -26.25
N GLU A 4 48.12 15.15 -26.42
CA GLU A 4 47.53 13.82 -26.25
C GLU A 4 46.91 13.58 -24.86
N GLY A 5 47.49 14.12 -23.78
CA GLY A 5 47.02 13.90 -22.41
C GLY A 5 45.70 14.61 -22.07
N VAL A 6 45.36 15.70 -22.78
CA VAL A 6 44.14 16.46 -22.51
C VAL A 6 42.95 15.84 -23.24
N VAL A 7 43.16 15.33 -24.45
CA VAL A 7 42.14 14.68 -25.27
C VAL A 7 41.65 13.38 -24.62
N LEU A 8 42.56 12.59 -24.05
CA LEU A 8 42.20 11.35 -23.35
C LEU A 8 41.40 11.59 -22.05
N SER A 9 41.64 12.72 -21.37
CA SER A 9 40.89 13.09 -20.16
C SER A 9 39.44 13.49 -20.46
N PHE A 10 39.20 14.25 -21.53
CA PHE A 10 37.85 14.62 -21.97
C PHE A 10 37.04 13.42 -22.47
N SER A 11 37.70 12.44 -23.09
CA SER A 11 37.05 11.21 -23.59
C SER A 11 36.52 10.32 -22.45
N PHE A 12 37.24 10.26 -21.32
CA PHE A 12 36.78 9.54 -20.11
C PHE A 12 35.60 10.23 -19.41
N LEU A 13 35.56 11.58 -19.42
CA LEU A 13 34.44 12.37 -18.91
C LEU A 13 33.15 12.17 -19.73
N LEU A 14 33.26 12.03 -21.06
CA LEU A 14 32.14 11.77 -21.96
C LEU A 14 31.54 10.37 -21.78
N LEU A 15 32.32 9.40 -21.30
CA LEU A 15 31.85 8.04 -20.99
C LEU A 15 31.15 7.92 -19.63
N TRP A 16 31.27 8.92 -18.75
CA TRP A 16 30.57 8.98 -17.46
C TRP A 16 29.24 9.76 -17.50
N LEU A 17 29.06 10.63 -18.50
CA LEU A 17 27.82 11.37 -18.74
C LEU A 17 26.55 10.51 -18.92
N PRO A 18 26.58 9.32 -19.55
CA PRO A 18 25.38 8.48 -19.70
C PRO A 18 25.07 7.63 -18.45
N ILE A 19 25.99 7.50 -17.49
CA ILE A 19 25.78 6.73 -16.26
C ILE A 19 24.96 7.56 -15.24
N CYS A 20 25.08 8.89 -15.24
CA CYS A 20 24.27 9.77 -14.40
C CYS A 20 22.82 9.90 -14.88
N PHE A 21 22.52 9.65 -16.16
CA PHE A 21 21.16 9.76 -16.72
C PHE A 21 20.24 8.57 -16.39
N GLN A 22 20.75 7.53 -15.72
CA GLN A 22 19.97 6.34 -15.37
C GLN A 22 19.30 6.40 -13.98
N ILE A 23 19.33 7.53 -13.27
CA ILE A 23 18.73 7.66 -11.93
C ILE A 23 17.60 8.69 -11.92
N CYS A 24 16.56 8.47 -12.73
CA CYS A 24 15.24 9.12 -12.54
C CYS A 24 14.14 8.45 -13.40
N LEU A 25 14.07 7.12 -13.39
CA LEU A 25 13.04 6.36 -14.14
C LEU A 25 11.69 6.26 -13.42
N GLY A 26 11.45 7.09 -12.40
CA GLY A 26 10.14 7.21 -11.75
C GLY A 26 9.44 8.48 -12.22
N GLY A 27 8.60 8.38 -13.25
CA GLY A 27 7.64 9.46 -13.52
C GLY A 27 6.58 9.48 -12.42
N ASP A 28 6.13 10.66 -12.01
CA ASP A 28 5.00 10.84 -11.07
C ASP A 28 3.63 10.74 -11.77
N THR A 29 3.64 10.59 -13.10
CA THR A 29 2.46 10.66 -13.96
C THR A 29 2.23 9.35 -14.71
N LEU A 30 1.08 8.71 -14.47
CA LEU A 30 0.60 7.58 -15.26
C LEU A 30 -0.19 8.06 -16.46
N LYS A 31 0.29 7.81 -17.68
CA LYS A 31 -0.42 8.16 -18.92
C LYS A 31 -1.42 7.07 -19.30
N ALA A 32 -2.41 7.44 -20.11
CA ALA A 32 -3.31 6.46 -20.74
C ALA A 32 -2.47 5.40 -21.51
N ASN A 33 -2.82 4.12 -21.32
CA ASN A 33 -2.11 2.92 -21.81
C ASN A 33 -0.83 2.52 -21.02
N GLN A 34 -0.41 3.28 -20.02
CA GLN A 34 0.60 2.82 -19.06
C GLN A 34 -0.07 2.05 -17.93
N PHE A 35 0.66 1.09 -17.36
CA PHE A 35 0.18 0.26 -16.28
C PHE A 35 1.31 -0.01 -15.28
N ILE A 36 0.92 -0.17 -14.02
CA ILE A 36 1.76 -0.69 -12.94
C ILE A 36 1.39 -2.15 -12.77
N THR A 37 2.37 -3.05 -12.79
CA THR A 37 2.15 -4.46 -12.47
C THR A 37 2.80 -4.84 -11.15
N SER A 38 2.21 -5.81 -10.47
CA SER A 38 2.72 -6.41 -9.23
C SER A 38 4.19 -6.85 -9.32
N ASP A 39 4.61 -7.36 -10.48
CA ASP A 39 5.94 -7.92 -10.75
C ASP A 39 6.96 -6.86 -11.19
N SER A 40 6.51 -5.67 -11.60
CA SER A 40 7.40 -4.62 -12.09
C SER A 40 7.90 -3.73 -10.95
N GLN A 41 9.14 -3.26 -11.08
CA GLN A 41 9.71 -2.22 -10.20
C GLN A 41 9.22 -0.80 -10.54
N ARG A 42 8.20 -0.65 -11.41
CA ARG A 42 7.73 0.66 -11.87
C ARG A 42 6.62 1.21 -11.00
N ASN A 43 6.98 1.60 -9.78
CA ASN A 43 6.11 2.40 -8.94
C ASN A 43 6.22 3.88 -9.34
N LEU A 44 5.13 4.65 -9.17
CA LEU A 44 5.15 6.08 -9.42
C LEU A 44 5.66 6.76 -8.16
N VAL A 45 6.80 7.44 -8.28
CA VAL A 45 7.35 8.24 -7.18
C VAL A 45 6.91 9.67 -7.41
N SER A 46 6.32 10.27 -6.38
CA SER A 46 5.96 11.69 -6.37
C SER A 46 7.17 12.57 -6.69
N SER A 47 6.95 13.73 -7.31
CA SER A 47 8.03 14.65 -7.72
C SER A 47 8.94 15.12 -6.57
N ASN A 48 8.41 15.18 -5.35
CA ASN A 48 9.18 15.51 -4.15
C ASN A 48 9.84 14.29 -3.49
N THR A 49 9.71 13.10 -4.08
CA THR A 49 10.28 11.83 -3.61
C THR A 49 9.81 11.40 -2.21
N ILE A 50 8.68 11.92 -1.73
CA ILE A 50 8.14 11.58 -0.41
C ILE A 50 7.24 10.35 -0.49
N PHE A 51 6.37 10.30 -1.50
CA PHE A 51 5.38 9.26 -1.67
C PHE A 51 5.64 8.41 -2.91
N GLU A 52 5.21 7.16 -2.84
CA GLU A 52 5.29 6.17 -3.89
C GLU A 52 3.94 5.45 -4.02
N LEU A 53 3.37 5.44 -5.24
CA LEU A 53 2.20 4.64 -5.58
C LEU A 53 2.65 3.34 -6.24
N GLY A 54 2.26 2.21 -5.67
CA GLY A 54 2.71 0.91 -6.14
C GLY A 54 2.01 -0.27 -5.50
N PHE A 55 2.44 -1.48 -5.90
CA PHE A 55 2.05 -2.71 -5.24
C PHE A 55 3.03 -3.04 -4.11
N PHE A 56 2.52 -3.42 -2.94
CA PHE A 56 3.33 -3.84 -1.79
C PHE A 56 2.70 -4.98 -1.00
N SER A 57 3.50 -5.68 -0.21
CA SER A 57 3.07 -6.75 0.69
C SER A 57 3.00 -6.24 2.13
N LEU A 58 1.97 -6.64 2.89
CA LEU A 58 1.82 -6.29 4.30
C LEU A 58 2.29 -7.47 5.17
N GLY A 59 3.51 -7.38 5.71
CA GLY A 59 4.11 -8.41 6.56
C GLY A 59 4.65 -9.62 5.79
N GLU A 60 5.41 -10.48 6.49
CA GLU A 60 6.13 -11.61 5.86
C GLU A 60 5.23 -12.76 5.36
N LYS A 61 3.96 -12.81 5.79
CA LYS A 61 3.02 -13.92 5.51
C LYS A 61 1.75 -13.53 4.76
N SER A 62 1.66 -12.33 4.15
CA SER A 62 0.47 -11.98 3.36
C SER A 62 0.51 -12.66 1.99
N GLY A 63 -0.40 -13.60 1.73
CA GLY A 63 -0.56 -14.25 0.41
C GLY A 63 -1.22 -13.36 -0.66
N GLY A 64 -0.90 -12.06 -0.67
CA GLY A 64 -1.47 -11.07 -1.57
C GLY A 64 -0.79 -9.71 -1.49
N LYS A 65 -0.73 -9.01 -2.64
CA LYS A 65 -0.24 -7.63 -2.75
C LYS A 65 -1.38 -6.62 -2.71
N TYR A 66 -1.08 -5.46 -2.13
CA TYR A 66 -1.96 -4.32 -2.03
C TYR A 66 -1.50 -3.23 -2.98
N LEU A 67 -2.44 -2.57 -3.66
CA LEU A 67 -2.16 -1.33 -4.38
C LEU A 67 -2.40 -0.17 -3.41
N GLY A 68 -1.45 0.74 -3.28
CA GLY A 68 -1.60 1.89 -2.42
C GLY A 68 -0.43 2.86 -2.49
N ILE A 69 -0.50 3.90 -1.66
CA ILE A 69 0.52 4.94 -1.53
C ILE A 69 1.29 4.67 -0.24
N SER A 70 2.62 4.66 -0.34
CA SER A 70 3.55 4.53 0.79
C SER A 70 4.59 5.64 0.78
N TYR A 71 5.36 5.78 1.86
CA TYR A 71 6.57 6.60 1.85
C TYR A 71 7.65 5.95 1.00
N HIS A 72 8.33 6.76 0.19
CA HIS A 72 9.42 6.32 -0.66
C HIS A 72 10.73 6.21 0.14
N GLY A 73 11.56 5.22 -0.18
CA GLY A 73 12.93 5.09 0.36
C GLY A 73 13.06 4.55 1.79
N LEU A 74 11.96 4.14 2.44
CA LEU A 74 12.01 3.52 3.77
C LEU A 74 12.14 2.00 3.69
N LYS A 75 13.08 1.42 4.44
CA LYS A 75 13.30 -0.04 4.50
C LYS A 75 12.08 -0.82 5.03
N SER A 76 11.29 -0.19 5.90
CA SER A 76 9.96 -0.65 6.28
C SER A 76 8.95 0.22 5.55
N GLN A 77 8.19 -0.38 4.65
CA GLN A 77 7.25 0.34 3.80
C GLN A 77 6.11 0.92 4.64
N THR A 78 6.19 2.22 4.95
CA THR A 78 5.14 2.92 5.69
C THR A 78 4.00 3.27 4.74
N VAL A 79 2.92 2.50 4.81
CA VAL A 79 1.73 2.66 3.96
C VAL A 79 0.88 3.81 4.48
N VAL A 80 0.53 4.74 3.59
CA VAL A 80 -0.28 5.92 3.91
C VAL A 80 -1.72 5.74 3.44
N TRP A 81 -1.93 5.01 2.34
CA TRP A 81 -3.25 4.77 1.79
C TRP A 81 -3.30 3.49 0.96
N VAL A 82 -4.45 2.81 0.94
CA VAL A 82 -4.67 1.58 0.15
C VAL A 82 -5.88 1.75 -0.76
N ALA A 83 -5.65 1.57 -2.07
CA ALA A 83 -6.70 1.58 -3.10
C ALA A 83 -7.60 0.35 -2.96
N ASN A 84 -6.99 -0.76 -2.61
CA ASN A 84 -7.60 -2.08 -2.68
C ASN A 84 -8.08 -2.62 -1.34
N ARG A 85 -8.89 -1.82 -0.64
CA ARG A 85 -9.34 -2.15 0.72
C ARG A 85 -10.38 -3.27 0.79
N ASP A 86 -11.08 -3.56 -0.31
CA ASP A 86 -12.15 -4.58 -0.35
C ASP A 86 -11.88 -5.77 -1.26
N ASN A 87 -10.84 -5.77 -2.11
CA ASN A 87 -10.67 -6.81 -3.14
C ASN A 87 -9.21 -7.22 -3.40
N LEU A 88 -8.57 -7.94 -2.47
CA LEU A 88 -7.17 -8.38 -2.57
C LEU A 88 -6.73 -8.80 -3.99
N VAL A 89 -5.54 -8.36 -4.38
CA VAL A 89 -4.94 -8.79 -5.65
C VAL A 89 -4.14 -10.05 -5.41
N PRO A 90 -4.37 -11.12 -6.18
CA PRO A 90 -3.49 -12.27 -6.18
C PRO A 90 -2.06 -11.84 -6.52
N ASP A 91 -1.06 -12.36 -5.80
CA ASP A 91 0.35 -11.95 -5.91
C ASP A 91 0.89 -11.94 -7.34
N SER A 92 0.37 -12.80 -8.22
CA SER A 92 0.91 -13.05 -9.55
C SER A 92 0.30 -12.24 -10.70
N ALA A 93 -0.70 -11.37 -10.47
CA ALA A 93 -1.46 -10.84 -11.61
C ALA A 93 -2.09 -9.45 -11.47
N GLY A 94 -1.61 -8.65 -10.52
CA GLY A 94 -2.08 -7.29 -10.34
C GLY A 94 -1.69 -6.35 -11.46
N VAL A 95 -2.67 -5.75 -12.14
CA VAL A 95 -2.47 -4.67 -13.11
C VAL A 95 -3.27 -3.45 -12.69
N PHE A 96 -2.64 -2.29 -12.56
CA PHE A 96 -3.29 -1.00 -12.34
C PHE A 96 -3.07 -0.09 -13.54
N ARG A 97 -4.14 0.43 -14.15
CA ARG A 97 -4.06 1.23 -15.38
C ARG A 97 -5.22 2.23 -15.51
N ILE A 98 -4.98 3.29 -16.28
CA ILE A 98 -6.04 4.20 -16.77
C ILE A 98 -6.53 3.65 -18.12
N LYS A 99 -7.83 3.33 -18.20
CA LYS A 99 -8.49 2.96 -19.46
C LYS A 99 -8.62 4.17 -20.39
N LYS A 100 -8.85 3.92 -21.68
CA LYS A 100 -9.01 4.99 -22.69
C LYS A 100 -10.17 5.95 -22.41
N ASP A 101 -11.17 5.50 -21.64
CA ASP A 101 -12.31 6.29 -21.16
C ASP A 101 -12.00 7.12 -19.91
N GLY A 102 -10.76 7.10 -19.41
CA GLY A 102 -10.33 7.81 -18.20
C GLY A 102 -10.59 7.05 -16.90
N ASN A 103 -11.21 5.86 -16.94
CA ASN A 103 -11.51 5.11 -15.73
C ASN A 103 -10.27 4.38 -15.20
N LEU A 104 -10.06 4.49 -13.88
CA LEU A 104 -9.03 3.73 -13.17
C LEU A 104 -9.48 2.29 -12.98
N VAL A 105 -8.69 1.35 -13.49
CA VAL A 105 -9.02 -0.08 -13.41
C VAL A 105 -7.87 -0.86 -12.83
N LYS A 106 -8.28 -1.82 -12.01
CA LYS A 106 -7.44 -2.77 -11.32
C LYS A 106 -7.89 -4.18 -11.72
N GLU A 107 -7.00 -4.93 -12.34
CA GLU A 107 -7.25 -6.32 -12.78
C GLU A 107 -6.38 -7.28 -11.96
N GLY A 108 -6.94 -8.43 -11.61
CA GLY A 108 -6.24 -9.52 -10.94
C GLY A 108 -6.61 -10.83 -11.62
N PHE A 109 -5.69 -11.43 -12.36
CA PHE A 109 -5.93 -12.72 -13.03
C PHE A 109 -5.60 -13.87 -12.07
N ARG A 110 -6.58 -14.70 -11.74
CA ARG A 110 -6.33 -15.98 -11.09
C ARG A 110 -6.23 -17.03 -12.18
N LEU A 111 -5.03 -17.40 -12.60
CA LEU A 111 -4.85 -18.57 -13.45
C LEU A 111 -5.03 -19.80 -12.56
N MET A 112 -6.24 -20.35 -12.53
CA MET A 112 -6.40 -21.75 -12.14
C MET A 112 -6.38 -22.58 -13.42
N GLU A 113 -5.64 -23.67 -13.37
CA GLU A 113 -5.70 -24.75 -14.36
C GLU A 113 -7.14 -25.26 -14.39
N ASN A 114 -7.81 -25.08 -15.54
CA ASN A 114 -9.25 -25.22 -15.85
C ASN A 114 -9.94 -23.85 -15.99
N GLY A 115 -10.20 -23.47 -17.24
CA GLY A 115 -10.53 -22.12 -17.73
C GLY A 115 -11.86 -21.51 -17.29
N GLU A 116 -12.16 -21.49 -16.00
CA GLU A 116 -13.25 -20.71 -15.43
C GLU A 116 -12.69 -19.55 -14.61
N ALA A 117 -12.93 -18.33 -15.10
CA ALA A 117 -12.61 -17.11 -14.36
C ALA A 117 -13.57 -16.98 -13.17
N GLU A 118 -13.20 -17.53 -12.01
CA GLU A 118 -13.92 -17.20 -10.78
C GLU A 118 -13.76 -15.71 -10.48
N ARG A 119 -14.87 -14.98 -10.53
CA ARG A 119 -15.00 -13.71 -9.83
C ARG A 119 -14.68 -13.99 -8.35
N CYS A 120 -13.62 -13.39 -7.79
CA CYS A 120 -13.27 -13.54 -6.37
C CYS A 120 -14.53 -13.36 -5.51
N ARG A 121 -15.07 -14.46 -4.99
CA ARG A 121 -16.23 -14.45 -4.09
C ARG A 121 -15.78 -13.73 -2.83
N MET A 122 -16.43 -12.60 -2.52
CA MET A 122 -16.14 -11.77 -1.34
C MET A 122 -16.35 -12.61 -0.08
N LYS A 123 -15.29 -13.24 0.43
CA LYS A 123 -15.32 -13.90 1.73
C LYS A 123 -15.39 -12.82 2.81
N LYS A 124 -16.26 -13.02 3.79
CA LYS A 124 -16.39 -12.10 4.93
C LYS A 124 -15.02 -12.01 5.61
N LYS A 125 -14.47 -10.81 5.73
CA LYS A 125 -13.19 -10.57 6.39
C LYS A 125 -13.39 -10.36 7.88
N VAL A 126 -12.40 -10.75 8.68
CA VAL A 126 -12.36 -10.49 10.11
C VAL A 126 -10.98 -9.95 10.51
N LEU A 127 -10.98 -9.01 11.45
CA LEU A 127 -9.76 -8.48 12.08
C LEU A 127 -9.37 -9.41 13.24
N VAL A 128 -8.11 -9.82 13.28
CA VAL A 128 -7.59 -10.74 14.30
C VAL A 128 -6.43 -10.08 15.02
N HIS A 129 -6.45 -10.18 16.34
CA HIS A 129 -5.35 -9.76 17.20
C HIS A 129 -4.28 -10.85 17.24
N LEU A 130 -3.04 -10.52 16.89
CA LEU A 130 -1.97 -11.50 16.73
C LEU A 130 -1.54 -12.15 18.05
N ALA A 131 -1.51 -11.40 19.15
CA ALA A 131 -1.01 -11.93 20.43
C ALA A 131 -2.00 -12.90 21.10
N SER A 132 -3.32 -12.66 21.00
CA SER A 132 -4.33 -13.59 21.54
C SER A 132 -4.88 -14.59 20.51
N GLY A 133 -4.72 -14.33 19.21
CA GLY A 133 -5.30 -15.13 18.13
C GLY A 133 -6.81 -14.94 17.96
N GLU A 134 -7.42 -14.04 18.73
CA GLU A 134 -8.87 -13.83 18.76
C GLU A 134 -9.34 -12.84 17.69
N VAL A 135 -10.59 -13.04 17.23
CA VAL A 135 -11.27 -12.13 16.32
C VAL A 135 -11.79 -10.92 17.10
N VAL A 136 -11.49 -9.73 16.60
CA VAL A 136 -12.06 -8.49 17.10
C VAL A 136 -13.54 -8.42 16.71
N SER A 137 -14.41 -8.64 17.69
CA SER A 137 -15.86 -8.74 17.52
C SER A 137 -16.64 -7.51 18.00
N SER A 138 -15.99 -6.52 18.62
CA SER A 138 -16.62 -5.30 19.11
C SER A 138 -15.62 -4.14 19.21
N TYR A 139 -16.12 -2.90 19.31
CA TYR A 139 -15.26 -1.75 19.59
C TYR A 139 -14.70 -1.75 21.00
N GLY A 140 -15.37 -2.37 21.98
CA GLY A 140 -14.83 -2.51 23.34
C GLY A 140 -13.55 -3.34 23.38
N SER A 141 -13.53 -4.50 22.70
CA SER A 141 -12.32 -5.32 22.63
C SER A 141 -11.23 -4.65 21.79
N LEU A 142 -11.58 -3.98 20.69
CA LEU A 142 -10.62 -3.21 19.89
C LEU A 142 -9.99 -2.08 20.70
N GLU A 143 -10.79 -1.31 21.42
CA GLU A 143 -10.35 -0.17 22.23
C GLU A 143 -9.39 -0.60 23.32
N GLN A 144 -9.66 -1.72 24.01
CA GLN A 144 -8.75 -2.25 25.02
C GLN A 144 -7.39 -2.63 24.43
N ILE A 145 -7.35 -3.20 23.22
CA ILE A 145 -6.08 -3.51 22.56
C ILE A 145 -5.38 -2.21 22.13
N LEU A 146 -6.09 -1.29 21.51
CA LEU A 146 -5.53 -0.02 21.02
C LEU A 146 -5.02 0.86 22.17
N SER A 147 -5.72 0.91 23.32
CA SER A 147 -5.28 1.65 24.50
C SER A 147 -3.95 1.13 25.04
N ASN A 148 -3.76 -0.20 25.05
CA ASN A 148 -2.48 -0.81 25.45
C ASN A 148 -1.32 -0.48 24.50
N LEU A 149 -1.62 -0.06 23.26
CA LEU A 149 -0.65 0.40 22.27
C LEU A 149 -0.44 1.92 22.29
N GLY A 150 -1.08 2.63 23.23
CA GLY A 150 -1.00 4.09 23.39
C GLY A 150 -1.91 4.89 22.48
N TRP A 151 -2.96 4.29 21.92
CA TRP A 151 -4.02 5.02 21.23
C TRP A 151 -5.06 5.51 22.22
N GLU A 152 -5.59 6.70 21.97
CA GLU A 152 -6.60 7.33 22.80
C GLU A 152 -7.81 7.73 22.00
N ARG A 153 -8.96 7.87 22.68
CA ARG A 153 -10.21 8.24 22.03
C ARG A 153 -10.16 9.69 21.59
N TYR A 154 -10.38 9.90 20.29
CA TYR A 154 -10.46 11.23 19.72
C TYR A 154 -11.91 11.64 19.55
N TYR A 155 -12.34 12.65 20.31
CA TYR A 155 -13.67 13.23 20.19
C TYR A 155 -13.62 14.41 19.22
N GLY A 156 -13.60 14.08 17.92
CA GLY A 156 -13.73 15.07 16.85
C GLY A 156 -15.12 15.71 16.80
N ARG A 157 -15.30 16.70 15.92
CA ARG A 157 -16.61 17.33 15.68
C ARG A 157 -17.62 16.42 14.98
N ASP A 158 -17.17 15.32 14.38
CA ASP A 158 -18.06 14.36 13.72
C ASP A 158 -18.57 13.31 14.72
N LEU A 159 -19.81 13.51 15.17
CA LEU A 159 -20.49 12.61 16.09
C LEU A 159 -20.86 11.26 15.46
N GLN A 160 -20.65 11.04 14.17
CA GLN A 160 -20.96 9.77 13.50
C GLN A 160 -19.77 8.79 13.48
N LEU A 161 -18.58 9.25 13.85
CA LEU A 161 -17.36 8.45 13.82
C LEU A 161 -16.92 8.02 15.23
N TYR A 162 -16.25 6.87 15.26
CA TYR A 162 -15.57 6.30 16.42
C TYR A 162 -14.06 6.40 16.14
N GLN A 163 -13.41 7.42 16.68
CA GLN A 163 -12.04 7.76 16.29
C GLN A 163 -11.02 7.50 17.40
N PHE A 164 -9.78 7.23 16.98
CA PHE A 164 -8.62 7.11 17.85
C PHE A 164 -7.44 7.89 17.29
N HIS A 165 -6.71 8.58 18.15
CA HIS A 165 -5.46 9.26 17.80
C HIS A 165 -4.31 8.73 18.65
N LYS A 166 -3.08 8.91 18.18
CA LYS A 166 -1.88 8.53 18.90
C LYS A 166 -1.01 9.76 19.13
N HIS A 167 -0.79 10.18 20.37
CA HIS A 167 -0.06 11.41 20.70
C HIS A 167 1.37 11.45 20.13
N SER A 168 1.98 10.30 19.92
CA SER A 168 3.33 10.18 19.36
C SER A 168 3.40 10.29 17.83
N SER A 169 2.26 10.40 17.12
CA SER A 169 2.22 10.52 15.66
C SER A 169 1.04 11.37 15.18
N THR A 170 0.97 11.61 13.87
CA THR A 170 -0.19 12.27 13.24
C THR A 170 -1.25 11.25 12.81
N ASP A 171 -1.23 10.04 13.37
CA ASP A 171 -2.16 9.00 12.96
C ASP A 171 -3.55 9.16 13.57
N LEU A 172 -4.56 8.90 12.73
CA LEU A 172 -5.96 8.88 13.11
C LEU A 172 -6.61 7.61 12.54
N ILE A 173 -7.21 6.80 13.40
CA ILE A 173 -8.10 5.70 12.99
C ILE A 173 -9.53 6.24 13.06
N SER A 174 -10.30 6.11 11.97
CA SER A 174 -11.70 6.55 11.92
C SER A 174 -12.61 5.39 11.57
N LEU A 175 -13.48 5.00 12.51
CA LEU A 175 -14.38 3.85 12.38
C LEU A 175 -15.84 4.32 12.36
N PRO A 176 -16.77 3.57 11.76
CA PRO A 176 -18.19 3.86 11.91
C PRO A 176 -18.60 3.62 13.36
N LYS A 177 -19.62 4.32 13.88
CA LYS A 177 -20.14 4.01 15.22
C LYS A 177 -20.84 2.66 15.31
N ASP A 178 -21.46 2.24 14.21
CA ASP A 178 -22.14 0.95 14.11
C ASP A 178 -21.15 -0.12 13.65
N PHE A 179 -20.87 -1.09 14.53
CA PHE A 179 -19.94 -2.19 14.25
C PHE A 179 -20.42 -3.08 13.09
N SER A 180 -21.72 -3.10 12.75
CA SER A 180 -22.21 -3.82 11.58
C SER A 180 -21.67 -3.25 10.26
N LYS A 181 -21.26 -1.98 10.27
CA LYS A 181 -20.62 -1.27 9.15
C LYS A 181 -19.09 -1.40 9.17
N PHE A 182 -18.52 -2.14 10.12
CA PHE A 182 -17.08 -2.39 10.21
C PHE A 182 -16.64 -3.38 9.11
N THR A 183 -16.37 -2.84 7.93
CA THR A 183 -15.88 -3.57 6.76
C THR A 183 -14.35 -3.67 6.73
N SER A 184 -13.83 -4.44 5.76
CA SER A 184 -12.39 -4.60 5.48
C SER A 184 -11.65 -3.27 5.34
N VAL A 185 -12.30 -2.22 4.82
CA VAL A 185 -11.74 -0.86 4.72
C VAL A 185 -11.18 -0.36 6.05
N TYR A 186 -11.93 -0.54 7.12
CA TYR A 186 -11.54 -0.10 8.45
C TYR A 186 -10.55 -1.06 9.10
N MET A 187 -10.70 -2.37 8.84
CA MET A 187 -9.78 -3.39 9.34
C MET A 187 -8.36 -3.18 8.83
N TYR A 188 -8.20 -2.91 7.53
CA TYR A 188 -6.89 -2.68 6.92
C TYR A 188 -6.26 -1.36 7.38
N ASP A 189 -7.04 -0.31 7.61
CA ASP A 189 -6.52 0.94 8.19
C ASP A 189 -5.88 0.70 9.57
N ILE A 190 -6.54 -0.11 10.41
CA ILE A 190 -6.00 -0.53 11.72
C ILE A 190 -4.70 -1.33 11.55
N VAL A 191 -4.66 -2.30 10.62
CA VAL A 191 -3.46 -3.11 10.36
C VAL A 191 -2.30 -2.24 9.89
N ILE A 192 -2.53 -1.32 8.96
CA ILE A 192 -1.49 -0.43 8.43
C ILE A 192 -0.86 0.41 9.54
N LYS A 193 -1.69 0.91 10.47
CA LYS A 193 -1.24 1.74 11.59
C LYS A 193 -0.64 0.94 12.74
N ASN A 194 -0.83 -0.39 12.75
CA ASN A 194 -0.33 -1.30 13.78
C ASN A 194 0.20 -2.61 13.16
N PRO A 195 1.24 -2.56 12.30
CA PRO A 195 1.58 -3.61 11.32
C PRO A 195 2.08 -4.95 11.89
N ASN A 196 2.18 -5.12 13.21
CA ASN A 196 2.56 -6.38 13.87
C ASN A 196 1.61 -6.78 15.00
N VAL A 197 0.49 -6.08 15.15
CA VAL A 197 -0.49 -6.35 16.22
C VAL A 197 -1.75 -6.98 15.68
N PHE A 198 -2.13 -6.64 14.45
CA PHE A 198 -3.33 -7.14 13.82
C PHE A 198 -3.03 -7.73 12.44
N HIS A 199 -3.90 -8.64 12.01
CA HIS A 199 -4.01 -9.04 10.62
C HIS A 199 -5.47 -9.23 10.24
N VAL A 200 -5.75 -9.18 8.94
CA VAL A 200 -7.07 -9.50 8.39
C VAL A 200 -7.03 -10.89 7.77
N ARG A 201 -8.01 -11.73 8.12
CA ARG A 201 -8.17 -13.06 7.52
C ARG A 201 -9.58 -13.26 6.98
N ASP A 202 -9.75 -14.26 6.11
CA ASP A 202 -11.06 -14.75 5.71
C ASP A 202 -11.73 -15.47 6.90
N ASN A 203 -13.03 -15.24 7.06
CA ASN A 203 -13.90 -15.97 7.98
C ASN A 203 -14.62 -17.12 7.29
#